data_AF-A0A1F3SMC7-F1
#
_entry.id   AF-A0A1F3SMC7-F1
#
_cell.length_a   1.000
_cell.length_b   1.000
_cell.length_c   1.000
_cell.angle_alpha   90.00
_cell.angle_beta   90.00
_cell.angle_gamma   90.00
#
_symmetry.space_group_name_H-M   'P 1'
#
loop_
_entity.id
_entity.type
_entity.pdbx_description
1 polymer ?
#
loop_
_entity_poly.entity_id
_entity_poly.type
_entity_poly.pdbx_seq_one_letter_code
_entity_poly.pdbx_strand_id
1 'polypeptide(L)'
;MNLEKNVEIYLNLLKIDYIFDSKYARIVILFYEILATRIKAAYSFVRQQNRLALSNQCLHSWGDFMTSFKNKMRQTVVLMIVLISAISITACFSTSDQGSQTIGSATTQPPDFTSSPSDPGQNNDVSVLVEPPPAANEQSGNIRPVSGVSLIINNGADRTSDPIMHLSVLLTEYAEIGVMKIGFTNDCSDGEWGDFTDNIDILSPTLNGEVTVSIQFQDYDRVLSQCITSSIMHDNEGPEITFTTYPSASIEQGSRASISYSVTDASAISSVTCRLNQLEKPCLADSNNIDISEMPEGSYIFSIDAVDELGNTSHGQVAWSVVSSTKHLLQSILVRNENKVDILVVIDNSGSMAYEQQSMALRTSNFLSILQGLDWRIAITTTDPTATLSVNTADPKLNGLIAPVGSKKVYKYVSDGLFLPINNHPGEFYIESTLSQSDAQNRLSQTLQRPETGSGKEQAIYATYRMIERGFTEQNKNPVQHNFFRDGANFSALVISDEDESASGTKNDPQNLMSLVYNTFQGQKAFSWHSIITKPKDENCLKTYGATYGERYNQLSLMTGGLIGSVCESDYASQLAGIANGIRQLVKTLTLSCQPLPQFPIVVLKDGQTYSGTYTIEGVNLKFDAELPAGGYSIDYHCLK
;
A
#
# COMPACT_ATOMS: atom_id res chain seq x y z
N MET A 1 -23.63 -15.99 41.55
CA MET A 1 -24.73 -15.01 41.61
C MET A 1 -24.62 -13.86 40.59
N ASN A 2 -23.46 -13.50 40.04
CA ASN A 2 -23.34 -12.41 39.03
C ASN A 2 -23.40 -12.85 37.55
N LEU A 3 -23.49 -14.14 37.23
CA LEU A 3 -23.49 -14.60 35.83
C LEU A 3 -24.92 -14.70 35.23
N GLU A 4 -25.92 -15.07 36.03
CA GLU A 4 -27.33 -15.13 35.58
C GLU A 4 -27.87 -13.75 35.21
N LYS A 5 -27.53 -12.71 36.00
CA LYS A 5 -27.87 -11.31 35.68
C LYS A 5 -27.26 -10.84 34.36
N ASN A 6 -26.04 -11.26 34.03
CA ASN A 6 -25.38 -10.86 32.78
C ASN A 6 -25.96 -11.56 31.54
N VAL A 7 -26.44 -12.80 31.69
CA VAL A 7 -27.14 -13.52 30.60
C VAL A 7 -28.54 -12.94 30.36
N GLU A 8 -29.24 -12.54 31.41
CA GLU A 8 -30.56 -11.91 31.32
C GLU A 8 -30.49 -10.49 30.71
N ILE A 9 -29.42 -9.73 31.00
CA ILE A 9 -29.12 -8.44 30.35
C ILE A 9 -28.79 -8.63 28.86
N TYR A 10 -28.01 -9.65 28.50
CA TYR A 10 -27.68 -9.95 27.10
C TYR A 10 -28.90 -10.43 26.29
N LEU A 11 -29.82 -11.18 26.91
CA LEU A 11 -31.07 -11.60 26.28
C LEU A 11 -32.07 -10.44 26.10
N ASN A 12 -32.07 -9.46 27.00
CA ASN A 12 -32.89 -8.25 26.85
C ASN A 12 -32.32 -7.28 25.81
N LEU A 13 -31.00 -7.21 25.62
CA LEU A 13 -30.35 -6.42 24.55
C LEU A 13 -30.62 -6.96 23.14
N LEU A 14 -31.04 -8.22 23.00
CA LEU A 14 -31.38 -8.84 21.70
C LEU A 14 -32.83 -8.59 21.26
N LYS A 15 -33.67 -7.99 22.12
CA LYS A 15 -34.99 -7.47 21.72
C LYS A 15 -34.82 -6.03 21.20
N ILE A 16 -34.29 -5.89 20.00
CA ILE A 16 -34.32 -4.61 19.28
C ILE A 16 -35.58 -4.61 18.41
N ASP A 17 -36.49 -3.67 18.67
CA ASP A 17 -37.66 -3.41 17.83
C ASP A 17 -37.22 -2.91 16.45
N TYR A 18 -37.21 -3.80 15.46
CA TYR A 18 -37.05 -3.45 14.05
C TYR A 18 -38.42 -3.50 13.35
N ILE A 19 -38.85 -2.34 12.87
CA ILE A 19 -39.99 -2.18 11.96
C ILE A 19 -39.50 -2.54 10.56
N PHE A 20 -39.70 -3.79 10.14
CA PHE A 20 -39.73 -4.18 8.72
C PHE A 20 -40.69 -5.37 8.52
N ASP A 21 -41.59 -5.21 7.55
CA ASP A 21 -42.56 -6.20 7.10
C ASP A 21 -41.85 -7.38 6.37
N SER A 22 -42.54 -8.53 6.32
CA SER A 22 -42.23 -9.78 5.59
C SER A 22 -41.71 -10.98 6.40
N LYS A 23 -42.10 -12.17 5.92
CA LYS A 23 -41.93 -13.53 6.49
C LYS A 23 -40.52 -13.90 6.99
N TYR A 24 -39.49 -13.15 6.67
CA TYR A 24 -38.10 -13.45 7.01
C TYR A 24 -37.76 -13.18 8.48
N ALA A 25 -38.40 -12.21 9.12
CA ALA A 25 -38.20 -11.93 10.55
C ALA A 25 -38.59 -13.12 11.44
N ARG A 26 -39.63 -13.88 11.06
CA ARG A 26 -40.09 -15.07 11.80
C ARG A 26 -39.09 -16.22 11.76
N ILE A 27 -38.36 -16.40 10.66
CA ILE A 27 -37.36 -17.48 10.52
C ILE A 27 -36.15 -17.18 11.40
N VAL A 28 -35.71 -15.92 11.45
CA VAL A 28 -34.59 -15.49 12.30
C VAL A 28 -34.93 -15.65 13.78
N ILE A 29 -36.13 -15.25 14.20
CA ILE A 29 -36.60 -15.44 15.59
C ILE A 29 -36.65 -16.92 15.97
N LEU A 30 -37.20 -17.78 15.11
CA LEU A 30 -37.23 -19.24 15.32
C LEU A 30 -35.82 -19.84 15.45
N PHE A 31 -34.85 -19.35 14.66
CA PHE A 31 -33.47 -19.82 14.73
C PHE A 31 -32.81 -19.44 16.06
N TYR A 32 -33.05 -18.21 16.55
CA TYR A 32 -32.54 -17.76 17.84
C TYR A 32 -33.18 -18.49 19.03
N GLU A 33 -34.47 -18.80 18.99
CA GLU A 33 -35.14 -19.57 20.04
C GLU A 33 -34.61 -21.02 20.11
N ILE A 34 -34.38 -21.66 18.96
CA ILE A 34 -33.79 -23.01 18.89
C ILE A 34 -32.36 -22.99 19.44
N LEU A 35 -31.56 -21.97 19.09
CA LEU A 35 -30.19 -21.83 19.57
C LEU A 35 -30.13 -21.60 21.09
N ALA A 36 -30.99 -20.74 21.63
CA ALA A 36 -31.09 -20.49 23.06
C ALA A 36 -31.49 -21.77 23.84
N THR A 37 -32.40 -22.57 23.27
CA THR A 37 -32.83 -23.84 23.87
C THR A 37 -31.69 -24.87 23.87
N ARG A 38 -30.89 -24.94 22.80
CA ARG A 38 -29.71 -25.81 22.69
C ARG A 38 -28.59 -25.41 23.66
N ILE A 39 -28.38 -24.10 23.87
CA ILE A 39 -27.40 -23.58 24.83
C ILE A 39 -27.82 -23.90 26.27
N LYS A 40 -29.11 -23.75 26.61
CA LYS A 40 -29.64 -24.15 27.93
C LYS A 40 -29.50 -25.65 28.19
N ALA A 41 -29.75 -26.48 27.18
CA ALA A 41 -29.57 -27.92 27.27
C ALA A 41 -28.09 -28.30 27.47
N ALA A 42 -27.17 -27.72 26.70
CA ALA A 42 -25.73 -27.93 26.85
C ALA A 42 -25.22 -27.50 28.23
N TYR A 43 -25.71 -26.38 28.76
CA TYR A 43 -25.37 -25.92 30.11
C TYR A 43 -25.85 -26.87 31.21
N SER A 44 -27.08 -27.40 31.08
CA SER A 44 -27.61 -28.39 32.02
C SER A 44 -26.80 -29.70 32.02
N PHE A 45 -26.34 -30.13 30.84
CA PHE A 45 -25.51 -31.33 30.66
C PHE A 45 -24.11 -31.18 31.29
N VAL A 46 -23.46 -30.03 31.08
CA VAL A 46 -22.15 -29.72 31.69
C VAL A 46 -22.25 -29.60 33.23
N ARG A 47 -23.36 -29.04 33.74
CA ARG A 47 -23.62 -28.98 35.19
C ARG A 47 -23.82 -30.36 35.81
N GLN A 48 -24.35 -31.32 35.05
CA GLN A 48 -24.59 -32.69 35.50
C GLN A 48 -23.31 -33.55 35.51
N GLN A 49 -22.35 -33.29 34.61
CA GLN A 49 -21.03 -33.95 34.60
C GLN A 49 -20.05 -33.42 35.65
N ASN A 50 -20.20 -32.18 36.13
CA ASN A 50 -19.31 -31.53 37.10
C ASN A 50 -19.38 -32.05 38.56
N ARG A 51 -19.88 -33.28 38.81
CA ARG A 51 -19.82 -33.93 40.15
C ARG A 51 -18.74 -35.00 40.28
N LEU A 52 -17.97 -35.31 39.24
CA LEU A 52 -16.84 -36.24 39.34
C LEU A 52 -15.58 -35.60 38.73
N ALA A 53 -14.56 -35.51 39.57
CA ALA A 53 -13.31 -34.79 39.37
C ALA A 53 -12.60 -35.19 38.07
N LEU A 54 -12.09 -34.24 37.29
CA LEU A 54 -11.15 -34.52 36.21
C LEU A 54 -10.16 -33.38 35.93
N SER A 55 -9.05 -33.84 35.35
CA SER A 55 -7.72 -33.25 35.20
C SER A 55 -7.59 -32.16 34.11
N ASN A 56 -6.46 -31.45 34.14
CA ASN A 56 -6.08 -30.32 33.28
C ASN A 56 -6.12 -30.56 31.75
N GLN A 57 -6.38 -31.78 31.26
CA GLN A 57 -6.48 -32.05 29.82
C GLN A 57 -7.83 -31.65 29.20
N CYS A 58 -8.92 -31.55 29.97
CA CYS A 58 -10.24 -31.15 29.44
C CYS A 58 -10.38 -29.64 29.15
N LEU A 59 -9.63 -28.80 29.88
CA LEU A 59 -9.67 -27.34 29.73
C LEU A 59 -9.02 -26.85 28.43
N HIS A 60 -7.96 -27.51 27.96
CA HIS A 60 -7.31 -27.17 26.70
C HIS A 60 -8.17 -27.51 25.47
N SER A 61 -8.80 -28.70 25.45
CA SER A 61 -9.67 -29.12 24.34
C SER A 61 -10.92 -28.23 24.19
N TRP A 62 -11.44 -27.67 25.29
CA TRP A 62 -12.57 -26.73 25.26
C TRP A 62 -12.18 -25.34 24.70
N GLY A 63 -10.95 -24.89 24.98
CA GLY A 63 -10.40 -23.65 24.41
C GLY A 63 -10.24 -23.73 22.90
N ASP A 64 -9.78 -24.87 22.40
CA ASP A 64 -9.60 -25.12 20.96
C ASP A 64 -10.95 -25.24 20.23
N PHE A 65 -11.94 -25.88 20.86
CA PHE A 65 -13.30 -25.96 20.32
C PHE A 65 -13.96 -24.57 20.22
N MET A 66 -13.85 -23.74 21.26
CA MET A 66 -14.42 -22.38 21.26
C MET A 66 -13.75 -21.47 20.23
N THR A 67 -12.45 -21.64 19.99
CA THR A 67 -11.70 -20.87 18.99
C THR A 67 -12.07 -21.31 17.57
N SER A 68 -12.19 -22.61 17.33
CA SER A 68 -12.67 -23.18 16.06
C SER A 68 -14.13 -22.77 15.76
N PHE A 69 -14.99 -22.77 16.77
CA PHE A 69 -16.39 -22.34 16.65
C PHE A 69 -16.51 -20.83 16.34
N LYS A 70 -15.70 -19.98 17.00
CA LYS A 70 -15.64 -18.53 16.70
C LYS A 70 -15.20 -18.25 15.27
N ASN A 71 -14.20 -18.99 14.78
CA ASN A 71 -13.67 -18.82 13.42
C ASN A 71 -14.65 -19.32 12.35
N LYS A 72 -15.35 -20.43 12.58
CA LYS A 72 -16.42 -20.91 11.68
C LYS A 72 -17.61 -19.95 11.63
N MET A 73 -18.06 -19.41 12.77
CA MET A 73 -19.11 -18.39 12.82
C MET A 73 -18.72 -17.11 12.05
N ARG A 74 -17.46 -16.67 12.16
CA ARG A 74 -16.95 -15.52 11.39
C ARG A 74 -16.97 -15.77 9.88
N GLN A 75 -16.57 -16.96 9.42
CA GLN A 75 -16.59 -17.30 7.99
C GLN A 75 -18.03 -17.41 7.43
N THR A 76 -18.99 -17.96 8.18
CA THR A 76 -20.38 -18.09 7.71
C THR A 76 -21.10 -16.75 7.65
N VAL A 77 -20.82 -15.83 8.58
CA VAL A 77 -21.39 -14.46 8.56
C VAL A 77 -20.80 -13.64 7.40
N VAL A 78 -19.51 -13.78 7.10
CA VAL A 78 -18.87 -13.11 5.95
C VAL A 78 -19.43 -13.64 4.62
N LEU A 79 -19.65 -14.95 4.48
CA LEU A 79 -20.26 -15.52 3.27
C LEU A 79 -21.71 -15.02 3.05
N MET A 80 -22.51 -14.87 4.11
CA MET A 80 -23.86 -14.32 4.00
C MET A 80 -23.88 -12.83 3.66
N ILE A 81 -22.94 -12.04 4.19
CA ILE A 81 -22.83 -10.60 3.85
C ILE A 81 -22.44 -10.42 2.38
N VAL A 82 -21.55 -11.27 1.85
CA VAL A 82 -21.14 -11.27 0.44
C VAL A 82 -22.29 -11.71 -0.50
N LEU A 83 -23.13 -12.65 -0.07
CA LEU A 83 -24.31 -13.08 -0.83
C LEU A 83 -25.44 -12.03 -0.82
N ILE A 84 -25.60 -11.28 0.27
CA ILE A 84 -26.62 -10.21 0.39
C ILE A 84 -26.18 -8.95 -0.39
N SER A 85 -24.88 -8.63 -0.43
CA SER A 85 -24.37 -7.55 -1.26
C SER A 85 -24.40 -7.88 -2.76
N ALA A 86 -24.25 -9.16 -3.14
CA ALA A 86 -24.37 -9.60 -4.54
C ALA A 86 -25.82 -9.59 -5.09
N ILE A 87 -26.84 -9.64 -4.23
CA ILE A 87 -28.27 -9.60 -4.63
C ILE A 87 -28.81 -8.16 -4.69
N SER A 88 -28.07 -7.18 -4.17
CA SER A 88 -28.51 -5.77 -4.09
C SER A 88 -28.11 -4.90 -5.30
N ILE A 89 -27.45 -5.47 -6.32
CA ILE A 89 -26.93 -4.73 -7.49
C ILE A 89 -27.73 -4.99 -8.79
N THR A 90 -28.72 -5.90 -8.80
CA THR A 90 -29.46 -6.26 -10.03
C THR A 90 -30.93 -5.85 -10.06
N ALA A 91 -31.27 -4.72 -9.41
CA ALA A 91 -32.63 -4.18 -9.48
C ALA A 91 -32.66 -2.65 -9.39
N CYS A 92 -32.15 -1.96 -10.42
CA CYS A 92 -32.66 -0.62 -10.75
C CYS A 92 -32.31 -0.19 -12.18
N PHE A 93 -33.33 0.35 -12.85
CA PHE A 93 -33.37 1.09 -14.12
C PHE A 93 -33.60 0.32 -15.44
N SER A 94 -34.85 0.42 -15.91
CA SER A 94 -35.19 0.61 -17.32
C SER A 94 -36.24 1.73 -17.47
N THR A 95 -35.99 2.65 -18.42
CA THR A 95 -36.87 3.69 -19.04
C THR A 95 -37.44 4.80 -18.12
N SER A 96 -37.50 6.10 -18.46
CA SER A 96 -37.45 6.84 -19.74
C SER A 96 -37.11 8.35 -19.56
N ASP A 97 -36.23 8.83 -20.44
CA ASP A 97 -36.12 10.09 -21.22
C ASP A 97 -36.39 11.53 -20.68
N GLN A 98 -35.62 12.47 -21.30
CA GLN A 98 -35.70 13.94 -21.42
C GLN A 98 -35.01 14.86 -20.38
N GLY A 99 -33.82 15.38 -20.76
CA GLY A 99 -33.51 16.82 -20.61
C GLY A 99 -32.30 17.27 -19.75
N SER A 100 -31.17 17.52 -20.43
CA SER A 100 -30.25 18.66 -20.21
C SER A 100 -29.12 18.60 -19.14
N GLN A 101 -27.90 18.72 -19.68
CA GLN A 101 -26.62 19.24 -19.14
C GLN A 101 -25.77 18.37 -18.21
N THR A 102 -24.76 17.77 -18.85
CA THR A 102 -23.63 16.99 -18.34
C THR A 102 -22.58 17.84 -17.63
N ILE A 103 -22.23 17.47 -16.40
CA ILE A 103 -20.89 17.65 -15.82
C ILE A 103 -20.18 16.30 -15.94
N GLY A 104 -19.05 16.27 -16.62
CA GLY A 104 -18.34 15.05 -17.01
C GLY A 104 -17.77 14.28 -15.82
N SER A 105 -18.26 13.06 -15.63
CA SER A 105 -17.57 12.03 -14.86
C SER A 105 -16.64 11.32 -15.83
N ALA A 106 -15.32 11.41 -15.61
CA ALA A 106 -14.32 10.72 -16.42
C ALA A 106 -14.50 9.20 -16.26
N THR A 107 -15.15 8.57 -17.23
CA THR A 107 -14.99 7.13 -17.46
C THR A 107 -13.57 6.90 -17.93
N THR A 108 -12.74 6.23 -17.13
CA THR A 108 -11.38 5.83 -17.51
C THR A 108 -11.49 4.89 -18.70
N GLN A 109 -11.26 5.41 -19.90
CA GLN A 109 -11.05 4.60 -21.09
C GLN A 109 -9.86 3.67 -20.80
N PRO A 110 -9.94 2.36 -21.11
CA PRO A 110 -8.81 1.47 -20.99
C PRO A 110 -7.61 2.06 -21.74
N PRO A 111 -6.39 2.04 -21.18
CA PRO A 111 -5.24 2.59 -21.87
C PRO A 111 -5.06 1.88 -23.20
N ASP A 112 -4.97 2.67 -24.27
CA ASP A 112 -4.74 2.17 -25.62
C ASP A 112 -3.23 2.03 -25.86
N PHE A 113 -2.84 1.18 -26.82
CA PHE A 113 -1.45 1.00 -27.22
C PHE A 113 -1.27 1.16 -28.72
N THR A 114 -0.08 1.62 -29.11
CA THR A 114 0.35 1.77 -30.49
C THR A 114 1.50 0.83 -30.78
N SER A 115 1.45 0.17 -31.94
CA SER A 115 2.55 -0.62 -32.48
C SER A 115 3.30 0.17 -33.54
N SER A 116 4.63 0.08 -33.52
CA SER A 116 5.49 0.61 -34.57
C SER A 116 6.65 -0.34 -34.86
N PRO A 117 7.06 -0.49 -36.13
CA PRO A 117 8.29 -1.21 -36.48
C PRO A 117 9.50 -0.60 -35.77
N SER A 118 10.44 -1.41 -35.31
CA SER A 118 11.72 -0.90 -34.82
C SER A 118 12.59 -0.40 -35.98
N ASP A 119 13.17 0.80 -35.85
CA ASP A 119 14.03 1.41 -36.87
C ASP A 119 15.30 0.56 -37.11
N PRO A 120 15.53 0.00 -38.31
CA PRO A 120 16.75 -0.71 -38.62
C PRO A 120 17.85 0.29 -38.98
N GLY A 121 18.91 0.34 -38.18
CA GLY A 121 20.14 1.04 -38.53
C GLY A 121 20.65 0.61 -39.90
N GLN A 122 20.82 1.59 -40.80
CA GLN A 122 21.33 1.40 -42.16
C GLN A 122 22.71 0.72 -42.16
N ASN A 123 22.86 -0.34 -42.97
CA ASN A 123 24.09 -0.58 -43.72
C ASN A 123 23.87 -1.49 -44.93
N ASN A 124 23.81 -0.83 -46.09
CA ASN A 124 24.46 -1.12 -47.37
C ASN A 124 24.65 -2.59 -47.80
N ASP A 125 23.75 -2.94 -48.70
CA ASP A 125 23.82 -3.90 -49.81
C ASP A 125 25.22 -4.10 -50.42
N VAL A 126 25.69 -5.36 -50.44
CA VAL A 126 26.68 -5.86 -51.41
C VAL A 126 26.26 -7.27 -51.83
N SER A 127 25.51 -7.34 -52.93
CA SER A 127 25.25 -8.54 -53.70
C SER A 127 26.55 -9.15 -54.25
N VAL A 128 26.88 -10.38 -53.83
CA VAL A 128 27.96 -11.19 -54.43
C VAL A 128 27.33 -12.36 -55.18
N LEU A 129 27.63 -12.43 -56.47
CA LEU A 129 27.24 -13.49 -57.38
C LEU A 129 27.88 -14.82 -56.95
N VAL A 130 27.06 -15.86 -56.88
CA VAL A 130 27.44 -17.25 -56.60
C VAL A 130 28.20 -17.82 -57.81
N GLU A 131 29.44 -18.26 -57.61
CA GLU A 131 30.15 -19.15 -58.56
C GLU A 131 29.70 -20.61 -58.31
N PRO A 132 29.52 -21.43 -59.38
CA PRO A 132 29.11 -22.81 -59.23
C PRO A 132 30.27 -23.72 -58.77
N PRO A 133 29.98 -24.81 -58.02
CA PRO A 133 31.02 -25.70 -57.51
C PRO A 133 31.66 -26.54 -58.63
N PRO A 134 32.93 -26.97 -58.47
CA PRO A 134 33.64 -27.74 -59.48
C PRO A 134 33.11 -29.18 -59.57
N ALA A 135 33.08 -29.68 -60.81
CA ALA A 135 32.68 -31.03 -61.16
C ALA A 135 33.42 -32.11 -60.35
N ALA A 136 32.66 -33.02 -59.75
CA ALA A 136 33.18 -34.22 -59.13
C ALA A 136 33.62 -35.23 -60.21
N ASN A 137 34.75 -35.85 -59.91
CA ASN A 137 35.54 -36.74 -60.75
C ASN A 137 34.79 -38.06 -61.03
N GLU A 138 34.85 -38.51 -62.28
CA GLU A 138 34.27 -39.77 -62.75
C GLU A 138 34.87 -40.98 -62.04
N GLN A 139 34.01 -41.80 -61.43
CA GLN A 139 34.26 -43.25 -61.30
C GLN A 139 33.16 -44.01 -62.04
N SER A 140 33.60 -44.61 -63.14
CA SER A 140 32.94 -45.61 -63.98
C SER A 140 31.97 -46.55 -63.24
N GLY A 141 30.68 -46.29 -63.42
CA GLY A 141 29.58 -47.24 -63.40
C GLY A 141 28.49 -46.66 -64.31
N ASN A 142 27.84 -47.44 -65.18
CA ASN A 142 26.83 -46.93 -66.09
C ASN A 142 25.69 -46.26 -65.29
N ILE A 143 25.69 -44.92 -65.19
CA ILE A 143 24.58 -44.12 -64.68
C ILE A 143 23.77 -43.62 -65.88
N ARG A 144 22.49 -43.95 -65.92
CA ARG A 144 21.60 -43.58 -67.02
C ARG A 144 20.80 -42.32 -66.66
N PRO A 145 20.74 -41.31 -67.54
CA PRO A 145 19.78 -40.21 -67.41
C PRO A 145 18.36 -40.77 -67.40
N VAL A 146 17.52 -40.23 -66.54
CA VAL A 146 16.12 -40.67 -66.39
C VAL A 146 15.22 -39.61 -67.01
N SER A 147 14.50 -39.98 -68.07
CA SER A 147 13.38 -39.20 -68.61
C SER A 147 12.07 -39.74 -68.06
N GLY A 148 11.11 -38.84 -67.84
CA GLY A 148 9.75 -39.23 -67.50
C GLY A 148 9.49 -39.71 -66.08
N VAL A 149 10.37 -39.42 -65.11
CA VAL A 149 10.13 -39.72 -63.68
C VAL A 149 10.01 -38.45 -62.87
N SER A 150 8.99 -38.35 -62.01
CA SER A 150 8.84 -37.27 -61.03
C SER A 150 8.59 -37.82 -59.63
N LEU A 151 9.32 -37.28 -58.65
CA LEU A 151 9.12 -37.51 -57.22
C LEU A 151 8.30 -36.36 -56.63
N ILE A 152 7.12 -36.67 -56.10
CA ILE A 152 6.22 -35.71 -55.47
C ILE A 152 6.07 -36.07 -54.00
N ILE A 153 6.28 -35.11 -53.12
CA ILE A 153 6.06 -35.24 -51.67
C ILE A 153 4.71 -34.59 -51.33
N ASN A 154 3.86 -35.25 -50.56
CA ASN A 154 2.58 -34.73 -50.05
C ASN A 154 1.72 -34.06 -51.14
N ASN A 155 1.61 -34.71 -52.31
CA ASN A 155 0.86 -34.19 -53.46
C ASN A 155 1.34 -32.78 -53.93
N GLY A 156 2.63 -32.47 -53.72
CA GLY A 156 3.27 -31.24 -54.16
C GLY A 156 3.16 -30.09 -53.17
N ALA A 157 2.89 -30.38 -51.89
CA ALA A 157 2.90 -29.35 -50.85
C ALA A 157 4.33 -28.83 -50.60
N ASP A 158 4.47 -27.50 -50.48
CA ASP A 158 5.77 -26.87 -50.16
C ASP A 158 6.16 -27.03 -48.67
N ARG A 159 5.18 -27.30 -47.80
CA ARG A 159 5.35 -27.43 -46.35
C ARG A 159 4.47 -28.53 -45.75
N THR A 160 4.86 -29.08 -44.60
CA THR A 160 4.07 -30.05 -43.82
C THR A 160 4.36 -29.93 -42.32
N SER A 161 3.35 -30.12 -41.47
CA SER A 161 3.54 -30.36 -40.02
C SER A 161 3.52 -31.84 -39.64
N ASP A 162 3.14 -32.70 -40.59
CA ASP A 162 3.13 -34.15 -40.40
C ASP A 162 4.55 -34.70 -40.59
N PRO A 163 5.11 -35.40 -39.59
CA PRO A 163 6.40 -36.07 -39.73
C PRO A 163 6.37 -37.22 -40.74
N ILE A 164 5.18 -37.71 -41.11
CA ILE A 164 4.99 -38.71 -42.17
C ILE A 164 4.82 -37.98 -43.50
N MET A 165 5.67 -38.30 -44.46
CA MET A 165 5.65 -37.78 -45.82
C MET A 165 5.15 -38.85 -46.78
N HIS A 166 4.13 -38.52 -47.55
CA HIS A 166 3.57 -39.36 -48.61
C HIS A 166 4.32 -39.09 -49.91
N LEU A 167 5.14 -40.04 -50.35
CA LEU A 167 5.84 -39.96 -51.63
C LEU A 167 5.00 -40.59 -52.73
N SER A 168 4.89 -39.90 -53.86
CA SER A 168 4.36 -40.44 -55.11
C SER A 168 5.42 -40.38 -56.20
N VAL A 169 5.77 -41.54 -56.76
CA VAL A 169 6.70 -41.69 -57.88
C VAL A 169 5.90 -41.90 -59.15
N LEU A 170 5.88 -40.89 -60.03
CA LEU A 170 5.16 -40.97 -61.30
C LEU A 170 6.11 -41.33 -62.43
N LEU A 171 5.72 -42.32 -63.23
CA LEU A 171 6.41 -42.75 -64.43
C LEU A 171 5.55 -42.40 -65.66
N THR A 172 6.09 -41.61 -66.57
CA THR A 172 5.42 -41.18 -67.82
C THR A 172 5.99 -41.89 -69.06
N GLU A 173 7.07 -42.65 -68.88
CA GLU A 173 7.68 -43.52 -69.88
C GLU A 173 7.89 -44.92 -69.30
N TYR A 174 7.94 -45.94 -70.16
CA TYR A 174 8.18 -47.31 -69.72
C TYR A 174 9.60 -47.45 -69.15
N ALA A 175 9.71 -47.75 -67.86
CA ALA A 175 10.97 -47.94 -67.17
C ALA A 175 11.10 -49.39 -66.67
N GLU A 176 12.17 -50.07 -67.06
CA GLU A 176 12.51 -51.41 -66.56
C GLU A 176 13.18 -51.28 -65.19
N ILE A 177 12.39 -51.00 -64.15
CA ILE A 177 12.87 -50.83 -62.78
C ILE A 177 12.92 -52.19 -62.08
N GLY A 178 14.10 -52.61 -61.66
CA GLY A 178 14.29 -53.82 -60.85
C GLY A 178 14.10 -53.54 -59.36
N VAL A 179 14.77 -52.51 -58.84
CA VAL A 179 14.69 -52.07 -57.45
C VAL A 179 14.80 -50.54 -57.35
N MET A 180 14.31 -49.98 -56.24
CA MET A 180 14.44 -48.56 -55.90
C MET A 180 15.18 -48.39 -54.57
N LYS A 181 15.85 -47.25 -54.41
CA LYS A 181 16.50 -46.83 -53.17
C LYS A 181 15.99 -45.44 -52.81
N ILE A 182 15.61 -45.25 -51.55
CA ILE A 182 15.14 -43.97 -51.00
C ILE A 182 16.13 -43.51 -49.95
N GLY A 183 16.56 -42.26 -50.06
CA GLY A 183 17.50 -41.61 -49.16
C GLY A 183 17.09 -40.18 -48.83
N PHE A 184 17.93 -39.50 -48.06
CA PHE A 184 17.73 -38.13 -47.59
C PHE A 184 18.93 -37.22 -47.92
N THR A 185 19.92 -37.72 -48.66
CA THR A 185 21.00 -36.88 -49.22
C THR A 185 20.69 -36.49 -50.68
N ASN A 186 21.20 -35.32 -51.10
CA ASN A 186 20.97 -34.78 -52.44
C ASN A 186 21.62 -35.59 -53.58
N ASP A 187 22.49 -36.55 -53.25
CA ASP A 187 23.28 -37.33 -54.18
C ASP A 187 22.92 -38.83 -54.20
N CYS A 188 21.88 -39.22 -53.45
CA CYS A 188 21.47 -40.61 -53.28
C CYS A 188 22.63 -41.50 -52.76
N SER A 189 23.56 -40.95 -51.97
CA SER A 189 24.65 -41.74 -51.37
C SER A 189 24.18 -42.60 -50.20
N ASP A 190 23.06 -42.23 -49.58
CA ASP A 190 22.41 -42.96 -48.51
C ASP A 190 21.23 -43.84 -49.00
N GLY A 191 20.48 -44.41 -48.06
CA GLY A 191 19.33 -45.26 -48.32
C GLY A 191 19.64 -46.75 -48.50
N GLU A 192 18.58 -47.56 -48.48
CA GLU A 192 18.63 -49.01 -48.70
C GLU A 192 17.82 -49.41 -49.94
N TRP A 193 18.29 -50.41 -50.67
CA TRP A 193 17.59 -50.92 -51.87
C TRP A 193 16.40 -51.80 -51.48
N GLY A 194 15.26 -51.59 -52.13
CA GLY A 194 14.03 -52.35 -51.96
C GLY A 194 13.21 -52.47 -53.23
N ASP A 195 12.10 -53.20 -53.14
CA ASP A 195 11.15 -53.35 -54.25
C ASP A 195 10.57 -51.99 -54.64
N PHE A 196 10.32 -51.80 -55.95
CA PHE A 196 9.70 -50.59 -56.44
C PHE A 196 8.25 -50.45 -55.95
N THR A 197 7.92 -49.28 -55.41
CA THR A 197 6.54 -48.89 -55.07
C THR A 197 6.27 -47.48 -55.58
N ASP A 198 5.09 -47.26 -56.14
CA ASP A 198 4.66 -45.97 -56.68
C ASP A 198 4.20 -44.99 -55.60
N ASN A 199 3.74 -45.50 -54.45
CA ASN A 199 3.37 -44.71 -53.29
C ASN A 199 3.98 -45.29 -52.02
N ILE A 200 4.61 -44.44 -51.21
CA ILE A 200 5.24 -44.87 -49.96
C ILE A 200 5.21 -43.77 -48.91
N ASP A 201 4.94 -44.17 -47.67
CA ASP A 201 4.98 -43.30 -46.50
C ASP A 201 6.37 -43.42 -45.87
N ILE A 202 7.06 -42.30 -45.71
CA ILE A 202 8.36 -42.25 -45.06
C ILE A 202 8.32 -41.27 -43.88
N LEU A 203 9.06 -41.59 -42.83
CA LEU A 203 9.21 -40.70 -41.68
C LEU A 203 10.34 -39.71 -41.96
N SER A 204 10.10 -38.42 -41.70
CA SER A 204 11.14 -37.41 -41.82
C SER A 204 12.28 -37.63 -40.80
N PRO A 205 13.56 -37.58 -41.22
CA PRO A 205 14.70 -37.68 -40.32
C PRO A 205 14.98 -36.37 -39.57
N THR A 206 14.48 -35.25 -40.07
CA THR A 206 14.62 -33.91 -39.48
C THR A 206 13.24 -33.28 -39.31
N LEU A 207 13.01 -32.66 -38.16
CA LEU A 207 11.81 -31.84 -37.91
C LEU A 207 12.22 -30.36 -37.92
N ASN A 208 11.29 -29.47 -38.22
CA ASN A 208 11.44 -28.01 -38.15
C ASN A 208 12.56 -27.47 -39.05
N GLY A 209 12.59 -27.95 -40.29
CA GLY A 209 13.59 -27.59 -41.30
C GLY A 209 13.30 -28.21 -42.67
N GLU A 210 14.18 -27.91 -43.64
CA GLU A 210 14.09 -28.51 -44.98
C GLU A 210 14.43 -30.00 -44.92
N VAL A 211 13.56 -30.82 -45.51
CA VAL A 211 13.73 -32.26 -45.64
C VAL A 211 13.90 -32.57 -47.12
N THR A 212 15.11 -32.99 -47.50
CA THR A 212 15.34 -33.52 -48.86
C THR A 212 15.07 -35.02 -48.87
N VAL A 213 14.30 -35.47 -49.86
CA VAL A 213 14.12 -36.88 -50.19
C VAL A 213 14.76 -37.14 -51.55
N SER A 214 15.50 -38.23 -51.65
CA SER A 214 16.15 -38.65 -52.89
C SER A 214 15.78 -40.09 -53.25
N ILE A 215 15.63 -40.35 -54.54
CA ILE A 215 15.35 -41.68 -55.07
C ILE A 215 16.33 -42.04 -56.19
N GLN A 216 16.74 -43.30 -56.21
CA GLN A 216 17.56 -43.88 -57.26
C GLN A 216 17.01 -45.25 -57.66
N PHE A 217 17.02 -45.57 -58.95
CA PHE A 217 16.58 -46.86 -59.47
C PHE A 217 17.75 -47.69 -59.96
N GLN A 218 17.58 -49.01 -59.95
CA GLN A 218 18.47 -49.95 -60.62
C GLN A 218 17.63 -50.89 -61.49
N ASP A 219 18.03 -51.08 -62.75
CA ASP A 219 17.35 -52.00 -63.66
C ASP A 219 17.82 -53.46 -63.47
N TYR A 220 17.21 -54.39 -64.22
CA TYR A 220 17.58 -55.82 -64.16
C TYR A 220 19.00 -56.12 -64.66
N ASP A 221 19.60 -55.20 -65.42
CA ASP A 221 20.99 -55.26 -65.90
C ASP A 221 21.98 -54.57 -64.93
N ARG A 222 21.50 -54.16 -63.76
CA ARG A 222 22.26 -53.50 -62.67
C ARG A 222 22.78 -52.10 -63.00
N VAL A 223 22.20 -51.43 -63.98
CA VAL A 223 22.51 -50.04 -64.34
C VAL A 223 21.78 -49.10 -63.38
N LEU A 224 22.47 -48.08 -62.88
CA LEU A 224 21.90 -47.13 -61.93
C LEU A 224 21.27 -45.94 -62.65
N SER A 225 20.22 -45.39 -62.08
CA SER A 225 19.62 -44.14 -62.52
C SER A 225 20.41 -42.93 -62.00
N GLN A 226 20.25 -41.77 -62.64
CA GLN A 226 20.60 -40.51 -61.98
C GLN A 226 19.78 -40.34 -60.69
N CYS A 227 20.34 -39.62 -59.71
CA CYS A 227 19.63 -39.30 -58.48
C CYS A 227 18.50 -38.30 -58.79
N ILE A 228 17.30 -38.59 -58.29
CA ILE A 228 16.13 -37.71 -58.41
C ILE A 228 15.80 -37.23 -57.00
N THR A 229 15.69 -35.92 -56.81
CA THR A 229 15.46 -35.31 -55.50
C THR A 229 14.19 -34.47 -55.50
N SER A 230 13.61 -34.33 -54.32
CA SER A 230 12.51 -33.41 -54.01
C SER A 230 12.67 -32.96 -52.56
N SER A 231 12.24 -31.76 -52.21
CA SER A 231 12.31 -31.27 -50.83
C SER A 231 10.96 -30.73 -50.35
N ILE A 232 10.76 -30.75 -49.03
CA ILE A 232 9.61 -30.16 -48.35
C ILE A 232 10.10 -29.51 -47.04
N MET A 233 9.54 -28.37 -46.66
CA MET A 233 9.80 -27.79 -45.33
C MET A 233 8.89 -28.47 -44.30
N HIS A 234 9.48 -29.19 -43.35
CA HIS A 234 8.73 -29.72 -42.22
C HIS A 234 8.73 -28.71 -41.08
N ASP A 235 7.57 -28.43 -40.47
CA ASP A 235 7.44 -27.56 -39.30
C ASP A 235 6.22 -27.89 -38.43
N ASN A 236 6.46 -28.31 -37.19
CA ASN A 236 5.45 -28.66 -36.20
C ASN A 236 5.54 -27.85 -34.91
N GLU A 237 6.34 -26.79 -34.90
CA GLU A 237 6.45 -25.86 -33.78
C GLU A 237 5.73 -24.55 -34.13
N GLY A 238 5.22 -23.85 -33.11
CA GLY A 238 4.61 -22.55 -33.32
C GLY A 238 5.65 -21.44 -33.38
N PRO A 239 5.27 -20.22 -33.82
CA PRO A 239 6.20 -19.10 -33.92
C PRO A 239 6.93 -18.80 -32.60
N GLU A 240 8.23 -18.53 -32.65
CA GLU A 240 9.02 -18.15 -31.47
C GLU A 240 8.77 -16.68 -31.10
N ILE A 241 8.31 -16.41 -29.87
CA ILE A 241 8.03 -15.07 -29.35
C ILE A 241 9.14 -14.64 -28.39
N THR A 242 9.91 -13.62 -28.75
CA THR A 242 11.00 -13.08 -27.92
C THR A 242 10.70 -11.65 -27.47
N PHE A 243 10.66 -11.41 -26.16
CA PHE A 243 10.57 -10.06 -25.58
C PHE A 243 11.98 -9.49 -25.30
N THR A 244 12.27 -8.32 -25.84
CA THR A 244 13.59 -7.65 -25.75
C THR A 244 13.58 -6.43 -24.84
N THR A 245 12.41 -5.82 -24.58
CA THR A 245 12.25 -4.72 -23.61
C THR A 245 11.05 -4.98 -22.71
N TYR A 246 11.21 -4.71 -21.41
CA TYR A 246 10.21 -4.93 -20.39
C TYR A 246 9.96 -3.65 -19.58
N PRO A 247 8.71 -3.36 -19.19
CA PRO A 247 8.43 -2.40 -18.15
C PRO A 247 9.08 -2.83 -16.83
N SER A 248 9.36 -1.86 -15.96
CA SER A 248 9.70 -2.19 -14.58
C SER A 248 8.53 -2.92 -13.91
N ALA A 249 8.82 -3.85 -12.99
CA ALA A 249 7.79 -4.66 -12.32
C ALA A 249 6.70 -3.82 -11.62
N SER A 250 7.07 -2.62 -11.17
CA SER A 250 6.16 -1.58 -10.68
C SER A 250 6.55 -0.23 -11.29
N ILE A 251 5.56 0.51 -11.78
CA ILE A 251 5.72 1.88 -12.29
C ILE A 251 4.69 2.81 -11.65
N GLU A 252 4.97 4.12 -11.59
CA GLU A 252 4.04 5.11 -11.03
C GLU A 252 2.86 5.40 -11.97
N GLN A 253 1.69 5.63 -11.40
CA GLN A 253 0.48 6.03 -12.12
C GLN A 253 0.75 7.22 -13.07
N GLY A 254 0.23 7.11 -14.30
CA GLY A 254 0.43 8.11 -15.35
C GLY A 254 1.77 7.97 -16.10
N SER A 255 2.68 7.11 -15.65
CA SER A 255 3.89 6.77 -16.40
C SER A 255 3.58 6.02 -17.69
N ARG A 256 4.58 5.96 -18.58
CA ARG A 256 4.53 5.18 -19.81
C ARG A 256 5.18 3.81 -19.59
N ALA A 257 4.67 2.78 -20.24
CA ALA A 257 5.30 1.47 -20.34
C ALA A 257 5.69 1.21 -21.81
N SER A 258 6.84 0.56 -22.00
CA SER A 258 7.33 0.16 -23.33
C SER A 258 7.68 -1.32 -23.30
N ILE A 259 7.22 -2.04 -24.33
CA ILE A 259 7.50 -3.47 -24.55
C ILE A 259 8.01 -3.61 -25.98
N SER A 260 9.17 -4.24 -26.13
CA SER A 260 9.68 -4.60 -27.45
C SER A 260 9.67 -6.11 -27.58
N TYR A 261 9.22 -6.61 -28.73
CA TYR A 261 9.18 -8.04 -29.02
C TYR A 261 9.46 -8.33 -30.49
N SER A 262 9.80 -9.58 -30.81
CA SER A 262 9.84 -10.13 -32.16
C SER A 262 9.19 -11.52 -32.19
N VAL A 263 8.55 -11.85 -33.30
CA VAL A 263 7.99 -13.17 -33.61
C VAL A 263 8.69 -13.70 -34.86
N THR A 264 9.37 -14.83 -34.73
CA THR A 264 10.11 -15.46 -35.84
C THR A 264 9.73 -16.91 -35.95
N ASP A 265 9.79 -17.47 -37.15
CA ASP A 265 9.40 -18.86 -37.37
C ASP A 265 10.08 -19.46 -38.60
N ALA A 266 10.14 -20.80 -38.67
CA ALA A 266 10.61 -21.56 -39.83
C ALA A 266 9.57 -21.57 -40.96
N SER A 267 8.28 -21.51 -40.60
CA SER A 267 7.18 -21.24 -41.51
C SER A 267 6.84 -19.76 -41.62
N ALA A 268 6.07 -19.38 -42.65
CA ALA A 268 5.54 -18.02 -42.71
C ALA A 268 4.48 -17.84 -41.62
N ILE A 269 4.48 -16.65 -41.00
CA ILE A 269 3.58 -16.32 -39.90
C ILE A 269 2.23 -15.88 -40.47
N SER A 270 1.17 -16.58 -40.09
CA SER A 270 -0.20 -16.33 -40.55
C SER A 270 -0.88 -15.18 -39.80
N SER A 271 -0.72 -15.13 -38.47
CA SER A 271 -1.29 -14.05 -37.67
C SER A 271 -0.52 -13.81 -36.37
N VAL A 272 -0.50 -12.55 -35.93
CA VAL A 272 -0.03 -12.15 -34.61
C VAL A 272 -1.07 -11.22 -33.98
N THR A 273 -1.51 -11.58 -32.78
CA THR A 273 -2.54 -10.87 -32.04
C THR A 273 -1.98 -10.43 -30.70
N CYS A 274 -1.96 -9.12 -30.45
CA CYS A 274 -1.57 -8.56 -29.17
C CYS A 274 -2.79 -8.24 -28.32
N ARG A 275 -2.69 -8.51 -27.02
CA ARG A 275 -3.70 -8.17 -26.04
C ARG A 275 -3.07 -7.39 -24.89
N LEU A 276 -3.65 -6.24 -24.58
CA LEU A 276 -3.40 -5.53 -23.33
C LEU A 276 -4.64 -5.67 -22.44
N ASN A 277 -4.58 -6.53 -21.44
CA ASN A 277 -5.73 -6.96 -20.65
C ASN A 277 -6.88 -7.50 -21.54
N GLN A 278 -7.94 -6.72 -21.78
CA GLN A 278 -9.06 -7.11 -22.65
C GLN A 278 -9.03 -6.45 -24.04
N LEU A 279 -8.10 -5.52 -24.28
CA LEU A 279 -8.00 -4.84 -25.55
C LEU A 279 -7.13 -5.66 -26.51
N GLU A 280 -7.76 -6.16 -27.57
CA GLU A 280 -7.11 -6.99 -28.60
C GLU A 280 -6.90 -6.20 -29.89
N LYS A 281 -5.71 -6.30 -30.49
CA LYS A 281 -5.37 -5.71 -31.78
C LYS A 281 -4.43 -6.61 -32.58
N PRO A 282 -4.52 -6.61 -33.93
CA PRO A 282 -3.52 -7.25 -34.77
C PRO A 282 -2.16 -6.56 -34.61
N CYS A 283 -1.10 -7.34 -34.67
CA CYS A 283 0.28 -6.92 -34.45
C CYS A 283 1.17 -7.41 -35.59
N LEU A 284 2.36 -6.80 -35.74
CA LEU A 284 3.33 -7.27 -36.73
C LEU A 284 4.14 -8.42 -36.14
N ALA A 285 4.61 -9.30 -37.02
CA ALA A 285 5.44 -10.45 -36.67
C ALA A 285 6.89 -10.06 -36.38
N ASP A 286 7.49 -9.12 -37.13
CA ASP A 286 8.89 -8.74 -36.95
C ASP A 286 9.16 -7.99 -35.63
N SER A 287 10.28 -7.26 -35.55
CA SER A 287 10.61 -6.45 -34.38
C SER A 287 9.67 -5.24 -34.23
N ASN A 288 8.98 -5.17 -33.10
CA ASN A 288 8.00 -4.15 -32.76
C ASN A 288 8.30 -3.50 -31.42
N ASN A 289 7.92 -2.23 -31.31
CA ASN A 289 7.80 -1.54 -30.02
C ASN A 289 6.32 -1.22 -29.74
N ILE A 290 5.90 -1.50 -28.51
CA ILE A 290 4.57 -1.24 -27.96
C ILE A 290 4.72 -0.19 -26.88
N ASP A 291 4.21 1.00 -27.15
CA ASP A 291 4.18 2.09 -26.19
C ASP A 291 2.77 2.26 -25.62
N ILE A 292 2.68 2.28 -24.29
CA ILE A 292 1.44 2.44 -23.54
C ILE A 292 1.60 3.69 -22.68
N SER A 293 0.72 4.67 -22.86
CA SER A 293 0.78 5.95 -22.14
C SER A 293 -0.34 6.09 -21.12
N GLU A 294 -0.12 6.96 -20.13
CA GLU A 294 -1.14 7.40 -19.17
C GLU A 294 -1.82 6.25 -18.41
N MET A 295 -1.02 5.34 -17.85
CA MET A 295 -1.54 4.13 -17.25
C MET A 295 -2.20 4.37 -15.88
N PRO A 296 -3.49 4.00 -15.68
CA PRO A 296 -4.12 3.99 -14.37
C PRO A 296 -3.54 2.94 -13.40
N GLU A 297 -3.76 3.13 -12.09
CA GLU A 297 -3.40 2.14 -11.06
C GLU A 297 -4.07 0.78 -11.35
N GLY A 298 -3.29 -0.31 -11.32
CA GLY A 298 -3.80 -1.63 -11.66
C GLY A 298 -2.71 -2.63 -12.04
N SER A 299 -3.14 -3.86 -12.30
CA SER A 299 -2.29 -4.91 -12.87
C SER A 299 -2.49 -4.97 -14.37
N TYR A 300 -1.39 -5.11 -15.11
CA TYR A 300 -1.38 -5.15 -16.55
C TYR A 300 -0.70 -6.42 -17.03
N ILE A 301 -1.34 -7.07 -18.00
CA ILE A 301 -0.80 -8.20 -18.74
C ILE A 301 -0.85 -7.83 -20.21
N PHE A 302 0.32 -7.84 -20.84
CA PHE A 302 0.43 -7.79 -22.29
C PHE A 302 0.72 -9.21 -22.79
N SER A 303 -0.10 -9.74 -23.68
CA SER A 303 0.10 -11.06 -24.25
C SER A 303 0.11 -11.03 -25.77
N ILE A 304 0.81 -11.99 -26.37
CA ILE A 304 0.92 -12.19 -27.80
C ILE A 304 0.49 -13.63 -28.08
N ASP A 305 -0.49 -13.78 -28.96
CA ASP A 305 -0.89 -15.05 -29.56
C ASP A 305 -0.44 -15.02 -31.04
N ALA A 306 0.38 -15.99 -31.45
CA ALA A 306 0.90 -16.09 -32.81
C ALA A 306 0.55 -17.44 -33.45
N VAL A 307 0.26 -17.43 -34.75
CA VAL A 307 -0.11 -18.62 -35.53
C VAL A 307 0.66 -18.59 -36.85
N ASP A 308 1.24 -19.72 -37.25
CA ASP A 308 1.92 -19.89 -38.55
C ASP A 308 0.95 -20.34 -39.66
N GLU A 309 1.45 -20.53 -40.88
CA GLU A 309 0.65 -21.02 -42.01
C GLU A 309 0.22 -22.49 -41.89
N LEU A 310 0.87 -23.27 -41.02
CA LEU A 310 0.55 -24.69 -40.77
C LEU A 310 -0.44 -24.87 -39.61
N GLY A 311 -0.81 -23.79 -38.92
CA GLY A 311 -1.74 -23.78 -37.79
C GLY A 311 -1.11 -24.04 -36.43
N ASN A 312 0.23 -24.10 -36.35
CA ASN A 312 0.95 -24.17 -35.09
C ASN A 312 0.84 -22.83 -34.35
N THR A 313 0.71 -22.87 -33.02
CA THR A 313 0.41 -21.68 -32.22
C THR A 313 1.37 -21.48 -31.06
N SER A 314 1.68 -20.23 -30.76
CA SER A 314 2.50 -19.83 -29.61
C SER A 314 1.86 -18.72 -28.79
N HIS A 315 2.18 -18.70 -27.49
CA HIS A 315 1.69 -17.69 -26.55
C HIS A 315 2.84 -17.16 -25.68
N GLY A 316 2.97 -15.84 -25.61
CA GLY A 316 3.92 -15.14 -24.76
C GLY A 316 3.25 -14.01 -23.98
N GLN A 317 3.73 -13.70 -22.77
CA GLN A 317 3.17 -12.61 -21.97
C GLN A 317 4.19 -11.90 -21.08
N VAL A 318 3.92 -10.62 -20.80
CA VAL A 318 4.63 -9.76 -19.86
C VAL A 318 3.63 -9.13 -18.90
N ALA A 319 3.96 -9.12 -17.61
CA ALA A 319 3.10 -8.57 -16.57
C ALA A 319 3.82 -7.51 -15.73
N TRP A 320 3.11 -6.44 -15.37
CA TRP A 320 3.59 -5.40 -14.47
C TRP A 320 2.45 -4.80 -13.66
N SER A 321 2.82 -4.00 -12.66
CA SER A 321 1.88 -3.24 -11.84
C SER A 321 2.09 -1.75 -12.00
N VAL A 322 1.00 -1.01 -11.97
CA VAL A 322 1.00 0.45 -11.89
C VAL A 322 0.49 0.80 -10.50
N VAL A 323 1.32 1.46 -9.70
CA VAL A 323 0.98 1.90 -8.34
C VAL A 323 0.93 3.41 -8.30
N SER A 324 0.14 3.97 -7.38
CA SER A 324 0.25 5.38 -7.06
C SER A 324 0.90 5.53 -5.69
N SER A 325 2.05 6.19 -5.64
CA SER A 325 2.71 6.58 -4.39
C SER A 325 2.04 7.76 -3.69
N THR A 326 1.04 8.38 -4.32
CA THR A 326 0.36 9.59 -3.84
C THR A 326 -1.12 9.34 -3.59
N LYS A 327 -1.71 10.09 -2.67
CA LYS A 327 -3.16 10.14 -2.43
C LYS A 327 -3.65 11.57 -2.55
N HIS A 328 -4.81 11.71 -3.18
CA HIS A 328 -5.61 12.92 -3.21
C HIS A 328 -6.49 12.99 -1.96
N LEU A 329 -6.58 14.17 -1.36
CA LEU A 329 -7.34 14.41 -0.13
C LEU A 329 -8.18 15.67 -0.24
N LEU A 330 -9.42 15.57 0.22
CA LEU A 330 -10.32 16.71 0.47
C LEU A 330 -10.56 16.81 1.99
N GLN A 331 -9.89 17.73 2.65
CA GLN A 331 -10.00 17.92 4.10
C GLN A 331 -10.96 19.06 4.43
N SER A 332 -11.89 18.84 5.38
CA SER A 332 -12.84 19.86 5.84
C SER A 332 -12.49 20.35 7.24
N ILE A 333 -12.40 21.67 7.44
CA ILE A 333 -12.05 22.30 8.73
C ILE A 333 -13.04 23.42 9.03
N LEU A 334 -13.60 23.45 10.24
CA LEU A 334 -14.42 24.56 10.72
C LEU A 334 -13.57 25.54 11.53
N VAL A 335 -13.35 26.74 10.98
CA VAL A 335 -12.67 27.82 11.72
C VAL A 335 -13.72 28.60 12.52
N ARG A 336 -13.50 28.70 13.84
CA ARG A 336 -14.32 29.48 14.78
C ARG A 336 -13.55 30.72 15.23
N ASN A 337 -14.23 31.86 15.35
CA ASN A 337 -13.62 33.12 15.81
C ASN A 337 -13.56 33.20 17.34
N GLU A 338 -12.91 32.20 17.96
CA GLU A 338 -12.86 32.07 19.43
C GLU A 338 -11.45 32.29 20.00
N ASN A 339 -10.41 32.36 19.15
CA ASN A 339 -9.00 32.54 19.54
C ASN A 339 -8.54 31.63 20.70
N LYS A 340 -9.12 30.43 20.77
CA LYS A 340 -8.86 29.47 21.84
C LYS A 340 -7.64 28.62 21.51
N VAL A 341 -6.77 28.43 22.50
CA VAL A 341 -5.62 27.53 22.39
C VAL A 341 -5.41 26.72 23.67
N ASP A 342 -5.34 25.40 23.55
CA ASP A 342 -5.00 24.48 24.63
C ASP A 342 -3.51 24.15 24.51
N ILE A 343 -2.73 24.45 25.55
CA ILE A 343 -1.26 24.36 25.56
C ILE A 343 -0.84 23.29 26.58
N LEU A 344 -0.16 22.25 26.12
CA LEU A 344 0.49 21.29 26.98
C LEU A 344 1.98 21.65 27.13
N VAL A 345 2.46 21.75 28.37
CA VAL A 345 3.89 21.78 28.66
C VAL A 345 4.31 20.41 29.18
N VAL A 346 5.27 19.77 28.50
CA VAL A 346 5.88 18.50 28.90
C VAL A 346 7.28 18.82 29.43
N ILE A 347 7.43 18.78 30.75
CA ILE A 347 8.69 19.13 31.43
C ILE A 347 9.44 17.85 31.80
N ASP A 348 10.71 17.79 31.41
CA ASP A 348 11.63 16.78 31.90
C ASP A 348 11.91 17.00 33.39
N ASN A 349 11.54 15.99 34.19
CA ASN A 349 11.69 16.03 35.65
C ASN A 349 12.87 15.19 36.15
N SER A 350 13.81 14.86 35.27
CA SER A 350 15.10 14.28 35.65
C SER A 350 15.91 15.25 36.54
N GLY A 351 16.89 14.69 37.25
CA GLY A 351 17.76 15.47 38.14
C GLY A 351 18.69 16.44 37.39
N SER A 352 19.01 16.18 36.13
CA SER A 352 19.85 17.07 35.30
C SER A 352 19.13 18.37 34.96
N MET A 353 17.81 18.35 34.85
CA MET A 353 16.98 19.47 34.40
C MET A 353 16.62 20.50 35.49
N ALA A 354 17.12 20.34 36.72
CA ALA A 354 16.75 21.20 37.84
C ALA A 354 17.10 22.69 37.61
N TYR A 355 18.25 22.97 36.99
CA TYR A 355 18.68 24.34 36.69
C TYR A 355 17.81 24.97 35.59
N GLU A 356 17.52 24.20 34.55
CA GLU A 356 16.73 24.56 33.37
C GLU A 356 15.30 24.88 33.79
N GLN A 357 14.69 24.05 34.65
CA GLN A 357 13.37 24.29 35.22
C GLN A 357 13.29 25.64 35.97
N GLN A 358 14.29 25.95 36.80
CA GLN A 358 14.36 27.23 37.51
C GLN A 358 14.54 28.40 36.54
N SER A 359 15.44 28.25 35.56
CA SER A 359 15.73 29.25 34.54
C SER A 359 14.49 29.58 33.69
N MET A 360 13.71 28.57 33.32
CA MET A 360 12.44 28.75 32.61
C MET A 360 11.34 29.37 33.47
N ALA A 361 11.22 28.92 34.73
CA ALA A 361 10.21 29.45 35.65
C ALA A 361 10.29 30.97 35.78
N LEU A 362 11.50 31.52 35.80
CA LEU A 362 11.77 32.97 35.84
C LEU A 362 11.28 33.74 34.61
N ARG A 363 11.04 33.08 33.47
CA ARG A 363 10.74 33.72 32.17
C ARG A 363 9.30 33.48 31.68
N THR A 364 8.49 32.78 32.48
CA THR A 364 7.06 32.55 32.22
C THR A 364 6.25 33.84 32.04
N SER A 365 6.68 34.96 32.65
CA SER A 365 6.00 36.26 32.53
C SER A 365 5.91 36.74 31.07
N ASN A 366 7.03 36.67 30.34
CA ASN A 366 7.11 37.13 28.96
C ASN A 366 6.27 36.23 28.03
N PHE A 367 6.36 34.92 28.24
CA PHE A 367 5.55 33.92 27.55
C PHE A 367 4.05 34.24 27.66
N LEU A 368 3.55 34.43 28.88
CA LEU A 368 2.14 34.76 29.12
C LEU A 368 1.75 36.14 28.57
N SER A 369 2.67 37.11 28.57
CA SER A 369 2.43 38.44 28.00
C SER A 369 2.17 38.40 26.50
N ILE A 370 2.85 37.52 25.76
CA ILE A 370 2.69 37.38 24.31
C ILE A 370 1.37 36.70 23.95
N LEU A 371 0.89 35.80 24.82
CA LEU A 371 -0.41 35.13 24.70
C LEU A 371 -1.60 36.03 25.06
N GLN A 372 -1.37 37.28 25.49
CA GLN A 372 -2.46 38.23 25.73
C GLN A 372 -3.35 38.38 24.49
N GLY A 373 -4.66 38.34 24.71
CA GLY A 373 -5.68 38.37 23.64
C GLY A 373 -6.13 36.99 23.16
N LEU A 374 -5.47 35.90 23.57
CA LEU A 374 -5.94 34.54 23.33
C LEU A 374 -6.72 34.00 24.54
N ASP A 375 -7.70 33.15 24.27
CA ASP A 375 -8.35 32.35 25.31
C ASP A 375 -7.57 31.03 25.50
N TRP A 376 -6.50 31.08 26.31
CA TRP A 376 -5.61 29.95 26.51
C TRP A 376 -5.90 29.13 27.78
N ARG A 377 -5.55 27.83 27.72
CA ARG A 377 -5.39 26.93 28.87
C ARG A 377 -4.01 26.30 28.84
N ILE A 378 -3.31 26.23 29.98
CA ILE A 378 -1.99 25.59 30.08
C ILE A 378 -2.05 24.44 31.08
N ALA A 379 -1.83 23.21 30.62
CA ALA A 379 -1.61 22.05 31.47
C ALA A 379 -0.13 21.66 31.48
N ILE A 380 0.34 21.05 32.58
CA ILE A 380 1.72 20.56 32.69
C ILE A 380 1.70 19.04 32.93
N THR A 381 2.56 18.31 32.24
CA THR A 381 2.86 16.89 32.47
C THR A 381 4.37 16.68 32.47
N THR A 382 4.83 15.48 32.84
CA THR A 382 6.26 15.14 32.79
C THR A 382 6.56 14.17 31.67
N THR A 383 7.83 14.06 31.31
CA THR A 383 8.39 13.04 30.42
C THR A 383 8.36 11.63 31.02
N ASP A 384 8.35 11.49 32.35
CA ASP A 384 8.38 10.18 33.03
C ASP A 384 7.17 9.28 32.65
N PRO A 385 7.37 8.11 32.00
CA PRO A 385 6.29 7.25 31.53
C PRO A 385 5.60 6.43 32.64
N THR A 386 6.02 6.57 33.91
CA THR A 386 5.48 5.77 35.01
C THR A 386 4.24 6.44 35.61
N ALA A 387 3.16 5.67 35.78
CA ALA A 387 1.96 6.12 36.49
C ALA A 387 2.14 5.83 37.99
N THR A 388 2.70 6.76 38.75
CA THR A 388 2.73 6.69 40.22
C THR A 388 2.45 8.08 40.78
N LEU A 389 1.22 8.28 41.22
CA LEU A 389 0.84 9.42 42.05
C LEU A 389 0.98 9.00 43.51
N SER A 390 2.02 9.45 44.20
CA SER A 390 2.11 9.33 45.66
C SER A 390 1.68 10.65 46.29
N VAL A 391 0.37 10.79 46.57
CA VAL A 391 -0.21 11.93 47.28
C VAL A 391 -0.25 11.64 48.78
N ASN A 392 0.22 12.58 49.60
CA ASN A 392 -0.04 12.57 51.06
C ASN A 392 -1.50 12.99 51.26
N THR A 393 -2.35 12.08 51.72
CA THR A 393 -3.77 12.35 51.95
C THR A 393 -3.97 13.29 53.14
N ALA A 394 -4.21 14.56 52.84
CA ALA A 394 -5.15 15.39 53.59
C ALA A 394 -6.20 16.06 52.68
N ASP A 395 -6.14 15.87 51.36
CA ASP A 395 -7.15 16.39 50.43
C ASP A 395 -8.27 15.35 50.19
N PRO A 396 -9.47 15.55 50.75
CA PRO A 396 -10.59 14.64 50.57
C PRO A 396 -11.13 14.58 49.13
N LYS A 397 -10.69 15.46 48.21
CA LYS A 397 -11.12 15.47 46.80
C LYS A 397 -10.34 14.52 45.88
N LEU A 398 -9.25 13.92 46.35
CA LEU A 398 -8.45 12.93 45.60
C LEU A 398 -8.81 11.46 45.95
N ASN A 399 -9.79 11.26 46.84
CA ASN A 399 -10.35 9.94 47.19
C ASN A 399 -11.15 9.35 46.02
N GLY A 400 -10.45 8.70 45.10
CA GLY A 400 -11.03 8.02 43.94
C GLY A 400 -10.03 7.74 42.82
N LEU A 401 -8.85 8.37 42.85
CA LEU A 401 -7.83 8.25 41.80
C LEU A 401 -6.62 7.36 42.19
N ILE A 402 -6.55 6.81 43.41
CA ILE A 402 -5.36 6.09 43.93
C ILE A 402 -5.76 4.87 44.79
N ALA A 403 -5.10 3.72 44.56
CA ALA A 403 -5.23 2.51 45.39
C ALA A 403 -4.32 2.58 46.63
N PRO A 404 -4.74 2.05 47.81
CA PRO A 404 -4.00 2.23 49.05
C PRO A 404 -2.73 1.37 49.08
N VAL A 405 -1.57 1.99 49.36
CA VAL A 405 -0.34 1.29 49.74
C VAL A 405 0.26 1.95 50.99
N GLY A 406 0.64 1.12 51.96
CA GLY A 406 1.03 1.53 53.31
C GLY A 406 2.33 2.33 53.42
N SER A 407 2.33 3.27 54.36
CA SER A 407 3.41 3.61 55.30
C SER A 407 4.85 3.80 54.77
N LYS A 408 5.11 4.82 53.94
CA LYS A 408 6.36 5.65 53.97
C LYS A 408 6.18 6.87 53.04
N LYS A 409 6.41 8.09 53.55
CA LYS A 409 6.29 9.34 52.76
C LYS A 409 7.37 9.39 51.66
N VAL A 410 6.96 9.37 50.39
CA VAL A 410 7.80 9.67 49.22
C VAL A 410 6.96 10.52 48.26
N TYR A 411 7.45 11.72 47.95
CA TYR A 411 6.90 12.56 46.88
C TYR A 411 7.25 11.92 45.55
N LYS A 412 6.25 11.43 44.81
CA LYS A 412 6.44 10.99 43.42
C LYS A 412 5.24 11.48 42.63
N TYR A 413 5.41 12.58 41.90
CA TYR A 413 4.56 12.91 40.77
C TYR A 413 5.28 12.38 39.54
N VAL A 414 4.83 11.25 39.02
CA VAL A 414 5.35 10.69 37.76
C VAL A 414 4.20 10.44 36.83
N SER A 415 4.42 10.75 35.55
CA SER A 415 3.31 11.10 34.68
C SER A 415 3.34 10.44 33.32
N ASP A 416 2.75 9.25 33.29
CA ASP A 416 2.16 8.55 32.14
C ASP A 416 1.00 9.35 31.48
N GLY A 417 1.28 10.59 31.07
CA GLY A 417 0.34 11.54 30.45
C GLY A 417 -0.73 12.12 31.39
N LEU A 418 -0.51 12.08 32.70
CA LEU A 418 -1.39 12.72 33.68
C LEU A 418 -1.05 14.21 33.84
N PHE A 419 -2.01 15.06 34.21
CA PHE A 419 -1.65 16.45 34.54
C PHE A 419 -1.10 16.53 35.95
N LEU A 420 -0.07 17.36 36.11
CA LEU A 420 0.44 17.76 37.39
C LEU A 420 -0.59 18.67 38.07
N PRO A 421 -0.85 18.50 39.38
CA PRO A 421 -1.63 19.49 40.11
C PRO A 421 -0.87 20.82 40.12
N ILE A 422 -1.61 21.92 39.98
CA ILE A 422 -1.03 23.26 40.06
C ILE A 422 -0.48 23.47 41.46
N ASN A 423 0.80 23.87 41.55
CA ASN A 423 1.48 24.01 42.83
C ASN A 423 0.74 25.04 43.72
N ASN A 424 0.57 24.73 45.00
CA ASN A 424 -0.22 25.51 45.97
C ASN A 424 -1.72 25.69 45.64
N HIS A 425 -2.26 24.97 44.65
CA HIS A 425 -3.66 25.06 44.24
C HIS A 425 -4.29 23.65 44.07
N PRO A 426 -4.60 22.97 45.19
CA PRO A 426 -5.08 21.59 45.17
C PRO A 426 -6.40 21.44 44.39
N GLY A 427 -6.46 20.42 43.53
CA GLY A 427 -7.61 20.13 42.67
C GLY A 427 -7.64 20.89 41.35
N GLU A 428 -6.73 21.83 41.13
CA GLU A 428 -6.53 22.50 39.84
C GLU A 428 -5.43 21.79 39.04
N PHE A 429 -5.64 21.58 37.74
CA PHE A 429 -4.73 20.81 36.86
C PHE A 429 -4.29 21.58 35.60
N TYR A 430 -4.84 22.76 35.37
CA TYR A 430 -4.45 23.65 34.29
C TYR A 430 -4.72 25.10 34.69
N ILE A 431 -3.99 26.01 34.06
CA ILE A 431 -4.04 27.47 34.27
C ILE A 431 -4.86 28.06 33.13
N GLU A 432 -5.74 29.01 33.42
CA GLU A 432 -6.62 29.64 32.43
C GLU A 432 -6.30 31.13 32.24
N SER A 433 -6.62 31.65 31.05
CA SER A 433 -6.42 33.05 30.65
C SER A 433 -7.18 34.07 31.49
N THR A 434 -8.20 33.64 32.26
CA THR A 434 -9.01 34.50 33.13
C THR A 434 -8.29 34.92 34.42
N LEU A 435 -7.17 34.27 34.76
CA LEU A 435 -6.34 34.64 35.90
C LEU A 435 -5.59 35.95 35.63
N SER A 436 -5.29 36.70 36.69
CA SER A 436 -4.39 37.85 36.55
C SER A 436 -3.02 37.38 36.03
N GLN A 437 -2.31 38.22 35.26
CA GLN A 437 -1.00 37.86 34.72
C GLN A 437 0.00 37.45 35.82
N SER A 438 -0.06 38.12 36.98
CA SER A 438 0.74 37.79 38.16
C SER A 438 0.40 36.40 38.70
N ASP A 439 -0.90 36.08 38.87
CA ASP A 439 -1.32 34.78 39.40
C ASP A 439 -1.00 33.64 38.44
N ALA A 440 -1.26 33.84 37.15
CA ALA A 440 -0.92 32.88 36.11
C ALA A 440 0.59 32.61 36.07
N GLN A 441 1.41 33.66 36.15
CA GLN A 441 2.87 33.55 36.21
C GLN A 441 3.32 32.78 37.45
N ASN A 442 2.80 33.11 38.64
CA ASN A 442 3.15 32.44 39.88
C ASN A 442 2.80 30.95 39.81
N ARG A 443 1.59 30.61 39.34
CA ARG A 443 1.12 29.22 39.19
C ARG A 443 1.98 28.44 38.19
N LEU A 444 2.28 29.03 37.03
CA LEU A 444 3.08 28.37 35.99
C LEU A 444 4.52 28.17 36.46
N SER A 445 5.18 29.25 36.91
CA SER A 445 6.58 29.22 37.38
C SER A 445 6.80 28.26 38.55
N GLN A 446 5.87 28.18 39.49
CA GLN A 446 5.96 27.27 40.64
C GLN A 446 5.66 25.81 40.28
N THR A 447 4.89 25.55 39.22
CA THR A 447 4.54 24.18 38.81
C THR A 447 5.62 23.55 37.92
N LEU A 448 6.31 24.37 37.11
CA LEU A 448 7.43 23.94 36.26
C LEU A 448 8.67 23.52 37.06
N GLN A 449 8.86 24.07 38.25
CA GLN A 449 9.94 23.66 39.16
C GLN A 449 9.57 22.33 39.83
N ARG A 450 10.34 21.27 39.56
CA ARG A 450 10.08 19.92 40.06
C ARG A 450 11.02 19.61 41.22
N PRO A 451 10.53 19.50 42.46
CA PRO A 451 11.37 19.11 43.60
C PRO A 451 11.67 17.60 43.63
N GLU A 452 10.89 16.80 42.90
CA GLU A 452 11.14 15.36 42.77
C GLU A 452 12.16 15.04 41.67
N THR A 453 12.79 13.87 41.79
CA THR A 453 13.57 13.27 40.71
C THR A 453 12.71 12.21 40.00
N GLY A 454 12.42 12.44 38.73
CA GLY A 454 11.76 11.49 37.83
C GLY A 454 12.59 10.25 37.54
N SER A 455 12.04 9.34 36.75
CA SER A 455 12.81 8.24 36.15
C SER A 455 13.77 8.78 35.10
N GLY A 456 14.96 8.20 34.93
CA GLY A 456 15.83 8.49 33.77
C GLY A 456 15.33 7.84 32.47
N LYS A 457 14.03 7.93 32.20
CA LYS A 457 13.37 7.48 30.97
C LYS A 457 12.52 8.63 30.51
N GLU A 458 13.04 9.44 29.62
CA GLU A 458 12.35 10.64 29.15
C GLU A 458 11.51 10.29 27.93
N GLN A 459 10.18 10.48 28.03
CA GLN A 459 9.24 10.06 26.98
C GLN A 459 8.12 11.06 26.73
N ALA A 460 8.45 12.25 26.19
CA ALA A 460 7.49 13.33 26.00
C ALA A 460 6.41 13.03 24.94
N ILE A 461 6.77 12.33 23.86
CA ILE A 461 5.82 11.95 22.80
C ILE A 461 4.84 10.94 23.39
N TYR A 462 5.36 9.97 24.14
CA TYR A 462 4.53 9.02 24.88
C TYR A 462 3.60 9.70 25.89
N ALA A 463 4.10 10.61 26.72
CA ALA A 463 3.29 11.32 27.71
C ALA A 463 2.14 12.10 27.04
N THR A 464 2.44 12.79 25.93
CA THR A 464 1.43 13.52 25.15
C THR A 464 0.41 12.56 24.52
N TYR A 465 0.87 11.45 23.94
CA TYR A 465 0.01 10.40 23.39
C TYR A 465 -0.95 9.88 24.48
N ARG A 466 -0.41 9.55 25.64
CA ARG A 466 -1.17 9.00 26.78
C ARG A 466 -2.17 9.99 27.34
N MET A 467 -1.84 11.28 27.40
CA MET A 467 -2.79 12.32 27.80
C MET A 467 -4.03 12.32 26.90
N ILE A 468 -3.85 12.28 25.58
CA ILE A 468 -4.95 12.24 24.62
C ILE A 468 -5.75 10.93 24.76
N GLU A 469 -5.06 9.79 24.76
CA GLU A 469 -5.69 8.48 24.91
C GLU A 469 -6.55 8.39 26.18
N ARG A 470 -6.06 8.93 27.29
CA ARG A 470 -6.80 8.99 28.57
C ARG A 470 -8.02 9.90 28.51
N GLY A 471 -7.97 11.00 27.76
CA GLY A 471 -9.09 11.92 27.61
C GLY A 471 -10.22 11.42 26.70
N PHE A 472 -9.94 10.46 25.80
CA PHE A 472 -10.87 10.10 24.73
C PHE A 472 -11.14 8.59 24.56
N THR A 473 -10.54 7.71 25.38
CA THR A 473 -10.88 6.28 25.40
C THR A 473 -12.07 6.01 26.32
N GLU A 474 -13.22 5.64 25.75
CA GLU A 474 -14.51 5.43 26.46
C GLU A 474 -14.41 4.56 27.73
N GLN A 475 -13.62 3.49 27.70
CA GLN A 475 -13.56 2.52 28.80
C GLN A 475 -12.91 3.07 30.08
N ASN A 476 -12.08 4.12 29.98
CA ASN A 476 -11.32 4.67 31.11
C ASN A 476 -11.08 6.19 30.93
N LYS A 477 -12.10 6.90 30.46
CA LYS A 477 -12.03 8.33 30.18
C LYS A 477 -11.73 9.11 31.46
N ASN A 478 -10.57 9.76 31.52
CA ASN A 478 -10.24 10.65 32.61
C ASN A 478 -10.84 12.04 32.34
N PRO A 479 -11.75 12.53 33.20
CA PRO A 479 -12.43 13.81 32.98
C PRO A 479 -11.47 15.01 33.00
N VAL A 480 -10.36 14.93 33.72
CA VAL A 480 -9.38 16.04 33.79
C VAL A 480 -8.73 16.28 32.42
N GLN A 481 -8.24 15.21 31.78
CA GLN A 481 -7.65 15.25 30.44
C GLN A 481 -8.70 15.61 29.40
N HIS A 482 -9.89 15.02 29.50
CA HIS A 482 -10.96 15.31 28.55
C HIS A 482 -11.37 16.78 28.56
N ASN A 483 -11.61 17.34 29.74
CA ASN A 483 -12.14 18.69 29.90
C ASN A 483 -11.12 19.79 29.59
N PHE A 484 -9.83 19.45 29.52
CA PHE A 484 -8.79 20.37 29.09
C PHE A 484 -8.97 20.76 27.62
N PHE A 485 -9.30 19.79 26.75
CA PHE A 485 -9.52 20.02 25.33
C PHE A 485 -10.88 20.67 25.07
N ARG A 486 -10.87 21.94 24.66
CA ARG A 486 -12.09 22.70 24.38
C ARG A 486 -12.51 22.58 22.93
N ASP A 487 -13.82 22.59 22.67
CA ASP A 487 -14.29 22.74 21.28
C ASP A 487 -13.80 24.08 20.70
N GLY A 488 -13.44 24.09 19.42
CA GLY A 488 -12.91 25.27 18.73
C GLY A 488 -11.49 25.71 19.11
N ALA A 489 -10.85 25.08 20.10
CA ALA A 489 -9.50 25.42 20.51
C ALA A 489 -8.44 24.72 19.64
N ASN A 490 -7.41 25.44 19.22
CA ASN A 490 -6.21 24.83 18.66
C ASN A 490 -5.38 24.14 19.76
N PHE A 491 -4.54 23.18 19.40
CA PHE A 491 -3.71 22.44 20.34
C PHE A 491 -2.23 22.74 20.10
N SER A 492 -1.49 23.04 21.16
CA SER A 492 -0.04 23.19 21.10
C SER A 492 0.63 22.37 22.20
N ALA A 493 1.74 21.74 21.88
CA ALA A 493 2.59 21.07 22.85
C ALA A 493 3.98 21.73 22.87
N LEU A 494 4.53 21.92 24.07
CA LEU A 494 5.91 22.37 24.29
C LEU A 494 6.63 21.33 25.13
N VAL A 495 7.62 20.65 24.55
CA VAL A 495 8.54 19.78 25.30
C VAL A 495 9.79 20.55 25.71
N ILE A 496 10.25 20.32 26.94
CA ILE A 496 11.58 20.72 27.38
C ILE A 496 12.26 19.49 27.97
N SER A 497 13.40 19.09 27.38
CA SER A 497 14.20 17.94 27.82
C SER A 497 15.64 18.05 27.32
N ASP A 498 16.61 17.65 28.12
CA ASP A 498 18.03 17.51 27.74
C ASP A 498 18.35 16.14 27.11
N GLU A 499 17.34 15.30 26.91
CA GLU A 499 17.41 13.95 26.33
C GLU A 499 16.40 13.75 25.18
N ASP A 500 16.55 12.66 24.43
CA ASP A 500 15.56 12.19 23.45
C ASP A 500 14.47 11.31 24.08
N GLU A 501 13.49 10.99 23.25
CA GLU A 501 12.49 9.96 23.50
C GLU A 501 13.15 8.58 23.72
N SER A 502 13.29 8.19 25.00
CA SER A 502 14.06 7.03 25.47
C SER A 502 13.54 5.65 25.04
N ALA A 503 12.34 5.57 24.45
CA ALA A 503 11.79 4.34 23.90
C ALA A 503 11.26 4.52 22.48
N SER A 504 11.13 3.41 21.75
CA SER A 504 10.73 3.38 20.34
C SER A 504 9.40 2.67 20.08
N GLY A 505 8.55 2.55 21.10
CA GLY A 505 7.22 1.95 20.99
C GLY A 505 6.27 2.76 20.09
N THR A 506 5.10 2.19 19.79
CA THR A 506 4.10 2.83 18.92
C THR A 506 3.64 4.19 19.44
N LYS A 507 3.55 4.37 20.76
CA LYS A 507 3.16 5.63 21.41
C LYS A 507 4.28 6.65 21.50
N ASN A 508 5.52 6.24 21.21
CA ASN A 508 6.72 7.07 21.23
C ASN A 508 7.09 7.55 19.80
N ASP A 509 6.28 7.21 18.80
CA ASP A 509 6.54 7.56 17.41
C ASP A 509 5.90 8.91 17.03
N PRO A 510 6.65 9.86 16.46
CA PRO A 510 6.13 11.17 16.04
C PRO A 510 4.92 11.09 15.11
N GLN A 511 4.94 10.19 14.12
CA GLN A 511 3.87 10.05 13.13
C GLN A 511 2.60 9.47 13.75
N ASN A 512 2.75 8.53 14.69
CA ASN A 512 1.62 7.98 15.43
C ASN A 512 0.96 9.03 16.34
N LEU A 513 1.73 9.93 16.95
CA LEU A 513 1.15 11.04 17.72
C LEU A 513 0.39 12.02 16.82
N MET A 514 0.95 12.40 15.67
CA MET A 514 0.24 13.21 14.66
C MET A 514 -1.07 12.56 14.23
N SER A 515 -1.02 11.26 13.94
CA SER A 515 -2.20 10.48 13.55
C SER A 515 -3.24 10.42 14.67
N LEU A 516 -2.80 10.27 15.93
CA LEU A 516 -3.70 10.30 17.09
C LEU A 516 -4.40 11.65 17.22
N VAL A 517 -3.65 12.76 17.18
CA VAL A 517 -4.23 14.12 17.27
C VAL A 517 -5.25 14.33 16.16
N TYR A 518 -4.89 14.02 14.91
CA TYR A 518 -5.80 14.17 13.77
C TYR A 518 -7.07 13.33 13.94
N ASN A 519 -6.95 12.05 14.29
CA ASN A 519 -8.09 11.13 14.39
C ASN A 519 -8.99 11.46 15.60
N THR A 520 -8.41 11.83 16.74
CA THR A 520 -9.18 12.19 17.94
C THR A 520 -9.99 13.46 17.72
N PHE A 521 -9.45 14.45 17.01
CA PHE A 521 -10.10 15.73 16.79
C PHE A 521 -10.64 15.93 15.37
N GLN A 522 -10.65 14.88 14.55
CA GLN A 522 -11.16 14.87 13.17
C GLN A 522 -10.60 16.01 12.31
N GLY A 523 -9.31 16.33 12.49
CA GLY A 523 -8.63 17.41 11.78
C GLY A 523 -9.13 18.84 12.10
N GLN A 524 -9.99 19.02 13.12
CA GLN A 524 -10.60 20.32 13.43
C GLN A 524 -9.72 21.24 14.29
N LYS A 525 -8.67 20.72 14.91
CA LYS A 525 -7.73 21.50 15.72
C LYS A 525 -6.45 21.72 14.94
N ALA A 526 -6.01 22.96 14.80
CA ALA A 526 -4.64 23.21 14.36
C ALA A 526 -3.68 22.69 15.43
N PHE A 527 -2.58 22.07 15.01
CA PHE A 527 -1.60 21.45 15.92
C PHE A 527 -0.19 21.95 15.68
N SER A 528 0.49 22.36 16.76
CA SER A 528 1.94 22.61 16.74
C SER A 528 2.66 21.89 17.88
N TRP A 529 3.86 21.40 17.59
CA TRP A 529 4.78 20.84 18.57
C TRP A 529 6.06 21.69 18.62
N HIS A 530 6.35 22.27 19.77
CA HIS A 530 7.55 23.07 20.02
C HIS A 530 8.49 22.28 20.93
N SER A 531 9.79 22.44 20.71
CA SER A 531 10.81 21.76 21.51
C SER A 531 11.84 22.74 22.04
N ILE A 532 12.28 22.56 23.27
CA ILE A 532 13.51 23.13 23.82
C ILE A 532 14.36 21.94 24.25
N ILE A 533 15.38 21.62 23.45
CA ILE A 533 16.08 20.34 23.53
C ILE A 533 17.59 20.49 23.38
N THR A 534 18.35 19.45 23.71
CA THR A 534 19.70 19.30 23.17
C THR A 534 19.59 19.10 21.67
N LYS A 535 19.84 20.15 20.87
CA LYS A 535 19.61 20.13 19.42
C LYS A 535 20.46 19.07 18.72
N PRO A 536 19.93 18.36 17.72
CA PRO A 536 20.72 17.49 16.85
C PRO A 536 21.99 18.19 16.36
N LYS A 537 23.14 17.53 16.54
CA LYS A 537 24.48 18.00 16.14
C LYS A 537 25.06 19.16 16.95
N ASP A 538 24.42 19.63 18.02
CA ASP A 538 25.01 20.61 18.95
C ASP A 538 25.94 19.92 19.96
N GLU A 539 27.15 19.58 19.51
CA GLU A 539 28.13 18.86 20.33
C GLU A 539 28.53 19.62 21.61
N ASN A 540 28.51 20.94 21.58
CA ASN A 540 28.87 21.76 22.73
C ASN A 540 27.80 21.65 23.81
N CYS A 541 26.54 21.73 23.40
CA CYS A 541 25.41 21.54 24.27
C CYS A 541 25.40 20.12 24.86
N LEU A 542 25.57 19.09 24.03
CA LEU A 542 25.62 17.70 24.45
C LEU A 542 26.77 17.41 25.45
N LYS A 543 27.93 18.04 25.31
CA LYS A 543 29.04 17.83 26.25
C LYS A 543 28.86 18.54 27.59
N THR A 544 28.06 19.61 27.62
CA THR A 544 27.99 20.52 28.78
C THR A 544 26.74 20.28 29.63
N TYR A 545 25.58 20.11 28.99
CA TYR A 545 24.29 20.01 29.66
C TYR A 545 23.42 18.86 29.12
N GLY A 546 23.57 18.48 27.85
CA GLY A 546 22.74 17.45 27.23
C GLY A 546 23.16 16.03 27.60
N ALA A 547 22.20 15.12 27.77
CA ALA A 547 22.50 13.70 27.90
C ALA A 547 22.36 12.95 26.57
N THR A 548 21.38 13.30 25.73
CA THR A 548 21.26 12.85 24.33
C THR A 548 20.66 13.93 23.44
N TYR A 549 20.81 13.84 22.11
CA TYR A 549 20.15 14.76 21.18
C TYR A 549 18.65 14.46 21.09
N GLY A 550 17.79 15.46 21.23
CA GLY A 550 16.33 15.32 21.12
C GLY A 550 15.82 15.11 19.68
N GLU A 551 16.33 14.11 18.97
CA GLU A 551 16.09 13.86 17.54
C GLU A 551 14.59 13.69 17.22
N ARG A 552 13.84 12.95 18.02
CA ARG A 552 12.41 12.68 17.76
C ARG A 552 11.54 13.89 18.07
N TYR A 553 11.91 14.66 19.10
CA TYR A 553 11.26 15.93 19.42
C TYR A 553 11.54 16.99 18.33
N ASN A 554 12.77 17.02 17.82
CA ASN A 554 13.15 17.85 16.67
C ASN A 554 12.33 17.48 15.43
N GLN A 555 12.23 16.19 15.11
CA GLN A 555 11.43 15.69 13.98
C GLN A 555 9.97 16.16 14.08
N LEU A 556 9.32 16.00 15.23
CA LEU A 556 7.93 16.40 15.42
C LEU A 556 7.74 17.91 15.33
N SER A 557 8.73 18.69 15.78
CA SER A 557 8.73 20.15 15.61
C SER A 557 8.76 20.52 14.13
N LEU A 558 9.65 19.92 13.34
CA LEU A 558 9.72 20.15 11.89
C LEU A 558 8.44 19.75 11.17
N MET A 559 7.87 18.58 11.51
CA MET A 559 6.62 18.09 10.93
C MET A 559 5.44 19.03 11.16
N THR A 560 5.43 19.77 12.28
CA THR A 560 4.35 20.68 12.66
C THR A 560 4.68 22.15 12.46
N GLY A 561 5.82 22.49 11.84
CA GLY A 561 6.26 23.88 11.72
C GLY A 561 6.56 24.57 13.06
N GLY A 562 6.73 23.79 14.13
CA GLY A 562 7.03 24.29 15.45
C GLY A 562 8.48 24.73 15.60
N LEU A 563 8.71 25.54 16.63
CA LEU A 563 10.01 26.12 16.93
C LEU A 563 10.89 25.15 17.72
N ILE A 564 12.18 25.15 17.39
CA ILE A 564 13.20 24.32 18.03
C ILE A 564 14.21 25.20 18.76
N GLY A 565 14.03 25.26 20.07
CA GLY A 565 14.92 25.86 21.04
C GLY A 565 16.04 24.93 21.51
N SER A 566 17.08 25.50 22.11
CA SER A 566 18.17 24.79 22.77
C SER A 566 18.07 24.92 24.29
N VAL A 567 18.23 23.80 24.98
CA VAL A 567 18.31 23.73 26.46
C VAL A 567 19.60 24.36 27.00
N CYS A 568 20.62 24.53 26.16
CA CYS A 568 21.90 25.09 26.57
C CYS A 568 21.99 26.62 26.46
N GLU A 569 20.90 27.29 26.05
CA GLU A 569 20.89 28.74 26.00
C GLU A 569 20.90 29.34 27.40
N SER A 570 21.78 30.33 27.61
CA SER A 570 21.81 31.11 28.85
C SER A 570 20.58 32.02 29.00
N ASP A 571 19.95 32.40 27.88
CA ASP A 571 18.71 33.17 27.87
C ASP A 571 17.55 32.49 27.12
N TYR A 572 16.63 31.92 27.89
CA TYR A 572 15.40 31.33 27.38
C TYR A 572 14.35 32.36 26.95
N ALA A 573 14.54 33.66 27.21
CA ALA A 573 13.51 34.67 26.97
C ALA A 573 13.17 34.81 25.49
N SER A 574 14.18 34.80 24.62
CA SER A 574 14.00 34.85 23.16
C SER A 574 13.31 33.59 22.62
N GLN A 575 13.68 32.42 23.14
CA GLN A 575 13.12 31.13 22.74
C GLN A 575 11.64 31.01 23.11
N LEU A 576 11.32 31.31 24.38
CA LEU A 576 9.94 31.29 24.87
C LEU A 576 9.08 32.35 24.17
N ALA A 577 9.65 33.51 23.81
CA ALA A 577 8.96 34.50 23.01
C ALA A 577 8.65 33.99 21.60
N GLY A 578 9.61 33.34 20.94
CA GLY A 578 9.40 32.66 19.67
C GLY A 578 8.26 31.65 19.76
N ILE A 579 8.32 30.76 20.76
CA ILE A 579 7.31 29.70 20.97
C ILE A 579 5.93 30.30 21.21
N ALA A 580 5.81 31.31 22.08
CA ALA A 580 4.53 32.01 22.31
C ALA A 580 3.98 32.65 21.03
N ASN A 581 4.85 33.22 20.19
CA ASN A 581 4.44 33.74 18.87
C ASN A 581 3.96 32.62 17.94
N GLY A 582 4.63 31.46 17.92
CA GLY A 582 4.18 30.29 17.16
C GLY A 582 2.79 29.79 17.62
N ILE A 583 2.58 29.70 18.93
CA ILE A 583 1.28 29.35 19.53
C ILE A 583 0.20 30.35 19.11
N ARG A 584 0.50 31.65 19.18
CA ARG A 584 -0.43 32.69 18.74
C ARG A 584 -0.77 32.60 17.26
N GLN A 585 0.16 32.13 16.43
CA GLN A 585 -0.08 31.96 15.00
C GLN A 585 -1.00 30.79 14.67
N LEU A 586 -1.30 29.87 15.62
CA LEU A 586 -2.23 28.77 15.36
C LEU A 586 -3.64 29.23 14.97
N VAL A 587 -4.09 30.40 15.42
CA VAL A 587 -5.43 30.94 15.07
C VAL A 587 -5.54 31.31 13.58
N LYS A 588 -4.41 31.42 12.87
CA LYS A 588 -4.33 31.67 11.43
C LYS A 588 -3.70 30.52 10.66
N THR A 589 -3.77 29.31 11.22
CA THR A 589 -3.18 28.10 10.64
C THR A 589 -4.26 27.06 10.36
N LEU A 590 -4.18 26.40 9.20
CA LEU A 590 -4.90 25.17 8.90
C LEU A 590 -3.91 24.00 8.91
N THR A 591 -4.17 22.96 9.70
CA THR A 591 -3.30 21.77 9.79
C THR A 591 -3.79 20.67 8.86
N LEU A 592 -2.93 20.24 7.93
CA LEU A 592 -3.19 19.15 7.00
C LEU A 592 -2.97 17.78 7.68
N SER A 593 -3.65 16.74 7.18
CA SER A 593 -3.49 15.37 7.70
C SER A 593 -2.13 14.73 7.37
N CYS A 594 -1.42 15.28 6.38
CA CYS A 594 -0.13 14.80 5.88
C CYS A 594 0.61 15.93 5.15
N GLN A 595 1.92 15.78 5.00
CA GLN A 595 2.78 16.75 4.31
C GLN A 595 2.35 16.89 2.84
N PRO A 596 2.01 18.10 2.36
CA PRO A 596 1.62 18.29 0.97
C PRO A 596 2.83 18.15 0.03
N LEU A 597 2.59 17.61 -1.17
CA LEU A 597 3.61 17.42 -2.18
C LEU A 597 3.80 18.69 -3.04
N PRO A 598 5.01 19.27 -3.13
CA PRO A 598 5.25 20.56 -3.80
C PRO A 598 4.86 20.62 -5.28
N GLN A 599 4.84 19.49 -5.97
CA GLN A 599 4.49 19.40 -7.39
C GLN A 599 2.98 19.44 -7.66
N PHE A 600 2.14 19.30 -6.63
CA PHE A 600 0.69 19.41 -6.75
C PHE A 600 0.18 20.72 -6.15
N PRO A 601 -0.80 21.39 -6.76
CA PRO A 601 -1.40 22.58 -6.19
C PRO A 601 -2.16 22.25 -4.90
N ILE A 602 -2.21 23.20 -3.98
CA ILE A 602 -3.11 23.19 -2.83
C ILE A 602 -4.22 24.20 -3.13
N VAL A 603 -5.47 23.74 -3.13
CA VAL A 603 -6.62 24.62 -3.33
C VAL A 603 -7.37 24.75 -2.01
N VAL A 604 -7.50 25.99 -1.53
CA VAL A 604 -8.23 26.30 -0.31
C VAL A 604 -9.55 26.98 -0.70
N LEU A 605 -10.67 26.39 -0.29
CA LEU A 605 -12.00 26.95 -0.45
C LEU A 605 -12.54 27.36 0.92
N LYS A 606 -13.18 28.53 1.01
CA LYS A 606 -13.98 28.96 2.15
C LYS A 606 -15.44 29.01 1.72
N ASP A 607 -16.30 28.24 2.39
CA ASP A 607 -17.73 28.12 2.12
C ASP A 607 -18.02 27.87 0.62
N GLY A 608 -17.19 27.05 -0.02
CA GLY A 608 -17.29 26.67 -1.44
C GLY A 608 -16.67 27.66 -2.44
N GLN A 609 -16.12 28.79 -1.99
CA GLN A 609 -15.45 29.78 -2.85
C GLN A 609 -13.94 29.77 -2.65
N THR A 610 -13.16 29.99 -3.71
CA THR A 610 -11.69 30.06 -3.60
C THR A 610 -11.28 31.12 -2.59
N TYR A 611 -10.48 30.72 -1.59
CA TYR A 611 -9.92 31.61 -0.60
C TYR A 611 -8.53 32.08 -1.05
N SER A 612 -8.39 33.37 -1.33
CA SER A 612 -7.16 33.97 -1.87
C SER A 612 -6.17 34.44 -0.81
N GLY A 613 -6.29 33.96 0.43
CA GLY A 613 -5.36 34.32 1.51
C GLY A 613 -3.96 33.81 1.20
N THR A 614 -2.95 34.67 1.39
CA THR A 614 -1.54 34.27 1.26
C THR A 614 -1.14 33.41 2.45
N TYR A 615 -0.40 32.34 2.19
CA TYR A 615 0.09 31.42 3.21
C TYR A 615 1.48 30.90 2.90
N THR A 616 2.18 30.46 3.95
CA THR A 616 3.38 29.64 3.87
C THR A 616 3.07 28.21 4.32
N ILE A 617 3.87 27.25 3.86
CA ILE A 617 3.77 25.85 4.28
C ILE A 617 4.90 25.58 5.28
N GLU A 618 4.54 25.26 6.53
CA GLU A 618 5.46 24.91 7.61
C GLU A 618 5.14 23.48 8.09
N GLY A 619 5.82 22.47 7.53
CA GLY A 619 5.48 21.06 7.77
C GLY A 619 4.09 20.73 7.21
N VAL A 620 3.18 20.26 8.07
CA VAL A 620 1.76 20.05 7.72
C VAL A 620 0.88 21.29 7.88
N ASN A 621 1.43 22.43 8.31
CA ASN A 621 0.66 23.62 8.62
C ASN A 621 0.66 24.63 7.46
N LEU A 622 -0.54 25.02 7.01
CA LEU A 622 -0.78 26.16 6.13
C LEU A 622 -0.97 27.40 6.99
N LYS A 623 0.04 28.25 7.05
CA LYS A 623 0.07 29.43 7.91
C LYS A 623 -0.21 30.68 7.10
N PHE A 624 -1.36 31.29 7.37
CA PHE A 624 -1.81 32.47 6.63
C PHE A 624 -1.17 33.74 7.19
N ASP A 625 -1.02 34.76 6.34
CA ASP A 625 -0.50 36.06 6.78
C ASP A 625 -1.48 36.78 7.71
N ALA A 626 -2.77 36.72 7.36
CA ALA A 626 -3.88 37.29 8.11
C ALA A 626 -4.65 36.22 8.91
N GLU A 627 -5.42 36.66 9.91
CA GLU A 627 -6.36 35.79 10.64
C GLU A 627 -7.39 35.18 9.70
N LEU A 628 -7.71 33.90 9.93
CA LEU A 628 -8.68 33.17 9.13
C LEU A 628 -10.10 33.60 9.54
N PRO A 629 -10.91 34.14 8.61
CA PRO A 629 -12.31 34.42 8.94
C PRO A 629 -13.06 33.14 9.26
N ALA A 630 -14.01 33.21 10.19
CA ALA A 630 -14.86 32.07 10.53
C ALA A 630 -15.61 31.54 9.29
N GLY A 631 -15.75 30.22 9.22
CA GLY A 631 -16.40 29.52 8.10
C GLY A 631 -15.91 28.10 7.94
N GLY A 632 -16.54 27.36 7.03
CA GLY A 632 -16.09 26.04 6.62
C GLY A 632 -15.01 26.15 5.56
N TYR A 633 -13.86 25.56 5.81
CA TYR A 633 -12.76 25.46 4.86
C TYR A 633 -12.70 24.06 4.29
N SER A 634 -12.48 23.97 2.98
CA SER A 634 -12.17 22.73 2.29
C SER A 634 -10.81 22.87 1.63
N ILE A 635 -9.89 21.95 1.91
CA ILE A 635 -8.54 21.93 1.35
C ILE A 635 -8.40 20.71 0.45
N ASP A 636 -8.16 20.95 -0.83
CA ASP A 636 -7.81 19.94 -1.83
C ASP A 636 -6.29 19.93 -2.00
N TYR A 637 -5.67 18.78 -1.76
CA TYR A 637 -4.22 18.61 -1.88
C TYR A 637 -3.82 17.14 -2.08
N HIS A 638 -2.55 16.93 -2.40
CA HIS A 638 -1.96 15.59 -2.54
C HIS A 638 -0.83 15.39 -1.53
N CYS A 639 -0.70 14.18 -1.00
CA CYS A 639 0.44 13.76 -0.19
C CYS A 639 0.83 12.31 -0.51
N LEU A 640 1.94 11.84 0.06
CA LEU A 640 2.36 10.43 -0.07
C LEU A 640 1.34 9.50 0.61
N LYS A 641 1.14 8.30 0.03
CA LYS A 641 0.21 7.29 0.56
C LYS A 641 0.60 6.85 1.97
#